data_AF-A0AAW1CB57-F1
#
_entry.id   AF-A0AAW1CB57-F1
#
_cell.length_a   1.000
_cell.length_b   1.000
_cell.length_c   1.000
_cell.angle_alpha   90.00
_cell.angle_beta   90.00
_cell.angle_gamma   90.00
#
_symmetry.space_group_name_H-M   'P 1'
#
loop_
_entity.id
_entity.type
_entity.pdbx_description
1 polymer ?
#
loop_
_entity_poly.entity_id
_entity_poly.type
_entity_poly.pdbx_seq_one_letter_code
_entity_poly.pdbx_strand_id
1 'polypeptide(L)'
;MEILRKTLWCDWDKTLDCYKELTNCTILIAEKLDCYWPNQLVDQFFITIHRHYFKNCPVSGRAKNVYSVGLMEQSLNQQKLRKRSQADEEGKKEANTEWLHS
;
A
#
# COMPACT_ATOMS: atom_id res chain seq x y z
N MET A 1 -0.80 13.85 -7.75
CA MET A 1 -1.18 13.90 -9.17
C MET A 1 -1.32 15.31 -9.73
N GLU A 2 -1.76 16.30 -8.95
CA GLU A 2 -1.97 17.68 -9.45
C GLU A 2 -0.68 18.41 -9.86
N ILE A 3 0.48 17.98 -9.33
CA ILE A 3 1.79 18.48 -9.75
C ILE A 3 2.19 18.03 -11.17
N LEU A 4 1.54 16.99 -11.71
CA LEU A 4 1.79 16.48 -13.06
C LEU A 4 0.78 17.07 -14.03
N ARG A 5 1.28 17.59 -15.16
CA ARG A 5 0.41 17.99 -16.27
C ARG A 5 -0.41 16.78 -16.75
N LYS A 6 -1.68 17.00 -17.10
CA LYS A 6 -2.61 15.94 -17.53
C LYS A 6 -2.09 15.09 -18.69
N THR A 7 -1.30 15.69 -19.58
CA THR A 7 -0.67 14.99 -20.72
C THR A 7 0.33 13.90 -20.29
N LEU A 8 0.86 13.98 -19.07
CA LEU A 8 1.81 13.00 -18.52
C LEU A 8 1.12 11.91 -17.69
N TRP A 9 -0.20 11.96 -17.48
CA TRP A 9 -0.90 10.95 -16.69
C TRP A 9 -0.83 9.55 -17.30
N CYS A 10 -0.67 9.43 -18.62
CA CYS A 10 -0.56 8.13 -19.28
C CYS A 10 0.89 7.62 -19.41
N ASP A 11 1.86 8.41 -18.96
CA ASP A 11 3.25 8.00 -18.86
C ASP A 11 3.49 7.40 -17.47
N TRP A 12 3.70 6.09 -17.43
CA TRP A 12 3.90 5.37 -16.17
C TRP A 12 5.17 5.83 -15.44
N ASP A 13 6.26 6.09 -16.17
CA ASP A 13 7.53 6.49 -15.57
C ASP A 13 7.40 7.86 -14.89
N LYS A 14 6.50 8.72 -15.39
CA LYS A 14 6.22 10.03 -14.77
C LYS A 14 5.27 9.95 -13.58
N THR A 15 4.44 8.91 -13.52
CA THR A 15 3.40 8.76 -12.49
C THR A 15 3.78 7.77 -11.38
N LEU A 16 4.82 6.96 -11.60
CA LEU A 16 5.27 5.88 -10.72
C LEU A 16 5.53 6.36 -9.29
N ASP A 17 6.27 7.46 -9.11
CA ASP A 17 6.61 7.96 -7.78
C ASP A 17 5.37 8.42 -7.00
N CYS A 18 4.49 9.20 -7.65
CA CYS A 18 3.21 9.60 -7.06
C CYS A 18 2.33 8.38 -6.70
N TYR A 19 2.30 7.36 -7.56
CA TYR A 19 1.50 6.17 -7.35
C TYR A 19 2.07 5.29 -6.21
N LYS A 20 3.41 5.21 -6.10
CA LYS A 20 4.11 4.54 -5.00
C LYS A 20 3.86 5.23 -3.65
N GLU A 21 3.95 6.56 -3.61
CA GLU A 21 3.62 7.34 -2.41
C GLU A 21 2.18 7.13 -1.97
N LEU A 22 1.22 7.19 -2.92
CA LEU A 22 -0.18 6.92 -2.65
C LEU A 22 -0.39 5.50 -2.09
N THR A 23 0.25 4.50 -2.68
CA THR A 23 0.20 3.11 -2.24
C THR A 23 0.72 2.97 -0.80
N ASN A 24 1.91 3.51 -0.53
CA ASN A 24 2.50 3.52 0.82
C ASN A 24 1.59 4.21 1.84
N CYS A 25 0.95 5.33 1.47
CA CYS A 25 0.00 6.02 2.33
C CYS A 25 -1.17 5.11 2.71
N THR A 26 -1.76 4.38 1.75
CA THR A 26 -2.85 3.44 2.04
C THR A 26 -2.41 2.24 2.88
N ILE A 27 -1.16 1.77 2.72
CA ILE A 27 -0.56 0.75 3.59
C ILE A 27 -0.47 1.26 5.03
N LEU A 28 0.10 2.45 5.24
CA LEU A 28 0.24 3.05 6.57
C LEU A 28 -1.11 3.29 7.26
N ILE A 29 -2.13 3.70 6.50
CA ILE A 29 -3.49 3.85 7.03
C ILE A 29 -4.06 2.50 7.45
N ALA A 30 -3.90 1.45 6.62
CA ALA A 30 -4.33 0.12 6.98
C ALA A 30 -3.58 -0.41 8.22
N GLU A 31 -2.26 -0.19 8.34
CA GLU A 31 -1.48 -0.53 9.53
C GLU A 31 -2.03 0.20 10.78
N LYS A 32 -2.26 1.52 10.68
CA LYS A 32 -2.76 2.33 11.80
C LYS A 32 -4.15 1.92 12.27
N LEU A 33 -4.97 1.37 11.36
CA LEU A 33 -6.32 0.87 11.65
C LEU A 33 -6.34 -0.64 11.92
N ASP A 34 -5.17 -1.29 12.04
CA ASP A 34 -4.98 -2.74 12.14
C ASP A 34 -5.72 -3.56 11.06
N CYS A 35 -5.97 -2.96 9.89
CA CYS A 35 -6.61 -3.60 8.76
C CYS A 35 -5.60 -4.38 7.92
N TYR A 36 -6.07 -5.43 7.24
CA TYR A 36 -5.28 -6.04 6.17
C TYR A 36 -5.23 -5.12 4.95
N TRP A 37 -4.06 -5.02 4.33
CA TRP A 37 -3.89 -4.39 3.03
C TRP A 37 -3.40 -5.46 2.05
N PRO A 38 -3.92 -5.55 0.80
CA PRO A 38 -5.07 -4.81 0.30
C PRO A 38 -6.38 -5.35 0.88
N ASN A 39 -7.45 -4.59 0.70
CA ASN A 39 -8.81 -4.97 1.05
C ASN A 39 -9.80 -4.27 0.09
N GLN A 40 -11.09 -4.60 0.19
CA GLN A 40 -12.12 -4.08 -0.72
C GLN A 40 -12.19 -2.54 -0.76
N LEU A 41 -11.91 -1.85 0.36
CA LEU A 41 -11.90 -0.38 0.38
C LEU A 41 -10.73 0.17 -0.44
N VAL A 42 -9.55 -0.42 -0.33
CA VAL A 42 -8.36 -0.06 -1.11
C VAL A 42 -8.60 -0.33 -2.60
N ASP A 43 -9.23 -1.44 -2.95
CA ASP A 43 -9.57 -1.75 -4.34
C ASP A 43 -10.52 -0.70 -4.94
N GLN A 44 -11.60 -0.36 -4.23
CA GLN A 44 -12.55 0.67 -4.67
C GLN A 44 -11.89 2.05 -4.79
N PHE A 45 -11.00 2.37 -3.86
CA PHE A 45 -10.23 3.61 -3.89
C PHE A 45 -9.35 3.68 -5.15
N PHE A 46 -8.56 2.66 -5.44
CA PHE A 46 -7.71 2.65 -6.63
C PHE A 46 -8.52 2.60 -7.94
N ILE A 47 -9.65 1.90 -7.99
CA ILE A 47 -10.58 1.98 -9.14
C ILE A 47 -11.01 3.43 -9.39
N THR A 48 -11.32 4.18 -8.34
CA THR A 48 -11.72 5.59 -8.44
C THR A 48 -10.58 6.46 -8.96
N ILE A 49 -9.35 6.24 -8.48
CA ILE A 49 -8.14 6.90 -9.01
C ILE A 49 -7.96 6.60 -10.51
N HIS A 50 -8.11 5.34 -10.92
CA HIS A 50 -8.03 4.93 -12.33
C HIS A 50 -9.10 5.59 -13.20
N ARG A 51 -10.34 5.68 -12.71
CA ARG A 51 -11.43 6.38 -13.41
C ARG A 51 -11.25 7.89 -13.49
N HIS A 52 -10.54 8.50 -12.54
CA HIS A 52 -10.35 9.95 -12.52
C HIS A 52 -9.14 10.38 -13.35
N TYR A 53 -7.96 9.80 -13.09
CA TYR A 53 -6.69 10.24 -13.66
C TYR A 53 -6.30 9.47 -14.91
N PHE A 54 -6.67 8.19 -15.00
CA PHE A 54 -6.16 7.28 -16.04
C PHE A 54 -7.23 6.83 -17.05
N LYS A 55 -8.44 7.40 -17.01
CA LYS A 55 -9.59 6.98 -17.84
C LYS A 55 -9.34 6.96 -19.35
N ASN A 56 -8.49 7.86 -19.83
CA ASN A 56 -8.18 8.02 -21.25
C ASN A 56 -6.85 7.36 -21.64
N CYS A 57 -6.19 6.67 -20.70
CA CYS A 57 -4.90 6.05 -20.96
C CYS A 57 -5.07 4.68 -21.62
N PRO A 58 -4.24 4.36 -22.62
CA PRO A 58 -4.31 3.07 -23.31
C PRO A 58 -4.07 1.92 -22.34
N VAL A 59 -4.79 0.82 -22.52
CA VAL A 59 -4.59 -0.42 -21.74
C VAL A 59 -3.30 -1.13 -22.17
N SER A 60 -2.96 -1.06 -23.45
CA SER A 60 -1.72 -1.57 -24.03
C SER A 60 -0.51 -0.76 -23.55
N GLY A 61 0.49 -1.44 -22.98
CA GLY A 61 1.70 -0.83 -22.40
C GLY A 61 1.85 -1.05 -20.90
N ARG A 62 0.74 -1.30 -20.17
CA ARG A 62 0.77 -1.69 -18.74
C ARG A 62 1.26 -3.13 -18.51
N ALA A 63 1.27 -3.96 -19.55
CA ALA A 63 1.64 -5.38 -19.48
C ALA A 63 3.14 -5.66 -19.19
N LYS A 64 4.02 -4.64 -19.24
CA LYS A 64 5.39 -4.78 -18.71
C LYS A 64 5.47 -4.62 -17.19
N ASN A 65 4.38 -4.23 -16.51
CA ASN A 65 4.37 -3.86 -15.10
C ASN A 65 3.64 -4.89 -14.21
N VAL A 66 3.82 -6.19 -14.50
CA VAL A 66 3.61 -7.26 -13.51
C VAL A 66 4.39 -6.99 -12.22
N TYR A 67 5.43 -6.14 -12.29
CA TYR A 67 6.15 -5.58 -11.14
C TYR A 67 5.27 -4.82 -10.14
N SER A 68 4.16 -4.17 -10.53
CA SER A 68 3.27 -3.56 -9.53
C SER A 68 2.55 -4.63 -8.71
N VAL A 69 2.16 -5.76 -9.31
CA VAL A 69 1.60 -6.91 -8.58
C VAL A 69 2.66 -7.54 -7.67
N GLY A 70 3.91 -7.67 -8.14
CA GLY A 70 5.02 -8.17 -7.32
C GLY A 70 5.44 -7.23 -6.18
N LEU A 71 5.40 -5.91 -6.37
CA LEU A 71 5.62 -4.93 -5.31
C LEU A 71 4.47 -4.96 -4.28
N MET A 72 3.23 -5.17 -4.73
CA MET A 72 2.08 -5.37 -3.85
C MET A 72 2.21 -6.64 -2.99
N GLU A 73 2.74 -7.74 -3.55
CA GLU A 73 2.98 -9.00 -2.82
C GLU A 73 4.12 -8.89 -1.79
N GLN A 74 5.17 -8.13 -2.09
CA GLN A 74 6.25 -7.83 -1.15
C GLN A 74 5.76 -7.00 0.05
N SER A 75 4.90 -6.01 -0.18
CA SER A 75 4.28 -5.22 0.88
C SER A 75 3.39 -6.07 1.81
N LEU A 76 2.65 -7.04 1.26
CA LEU A 76 1.84 -7.99 2.04
C LEU A 76 2.68 -8.82 3.03
N ASN A 77 3.80 -9.36 2.54
CA ASN A 77 4.71 -10.17 3.35
C ASN A 77 5.43 -9.32 4.41
N GLN A 78 5.80 -8.08 4.11
CA GLN A 78 6.33 -7.15 5.11
C GLN A 78 5.30 -6.82 6.19
N GLN A 79 4.02 -6.63 5.83
CA GLN A 79 2.97 -6.33 6.80
C GLN A 79 2.71 -7.53 7.73
N LYS A 80 2.70 -8.76 7.19
CA LYS A 80 2.66 -9.99 7.99
C LYS A 80 3.83 -10.11 8.96
N LEU A 81 5.05 -9.79 8.52
CA LEU A 81 6.24 -9.81 9.37
C LEU A 81 6.19 -8.72 10.45
N ARG A 82 5.73 -7.50 10.13
CA ARG A 82 5.59 -6.39 11.09
C ARG A 82 4.54 -6.66 12.15
N LYS A 83 3.36 -7.17 11.77
CA LYS A 83 2.32 -7.56 12.74
C LYS A 83 2.83 -8.68 13.66
N ARG A 84 3.59 -9.64 13.12
CA ARG A 84 4.23 -10.69 13.93
C ARG A 84 5.26 -10.10 14.91
N SER A 85 6.12 -9.19 14.47
CA SER A 85 7.09 -8.55 15.38
C SER A 85 6.43 -7.65 16.43
N GLN A 86 5.34 -6.96 16.10
CA GLN A 86 4.59 -6.15 17.08
C GLN A 86 3.90 -7.05 18.12
N ALA A 87 3.27 -8.14 17.70
CA ALA A 87 2.70 -9.12 18.62
C ALA A 87 3.77 -9.75 19.53
N ASP A 88 4.97 -10.04 19.00
CA ASP A 88 6.09 -10.57 19.77
C ASP A 88 6.64 -9.54 20.79
N GLU A 89 6.66 -8.25 20.44
CA GLU A 89 7.05 -7.16 21.36
C GLU A 89 6.00 -6.90 22.43
N GLU A 90 4.72 -6.95 22.08
CA GLU A 90 3.60 -6.73 22.99
C GLU A 90 3.48 -7.89 23.99
N GLY A 91 3.63 -9.13 23.54
CA GLY A 91 3.73 -10.30 24.43
C GLY A 91 4.94 -10.27 25.36
N LYS A 92 6.08 -9.69 24.92
CA LYS A 92 7.23 -9.45 25.82
C LYS A 92 6.96 -8.38 26.86
N LYS A 93 6.22 -7.31 26.50
CA LYS A 93 5.81 -6.27 27.47
C LYS A 93 4.86 -6.83 28.51
N GLU A 94 3.88 -7.63 28.07
CA GLU A 94 2.87 -8.25 28.92
C GLU A 94 3.50 -9.24 29.92
N ALA A 95 4.41 -10.09 29.45
CA ALA A 95 5.20 -10.97 30.33
C ALA A 95 6.05 -10.18 31.33
N ASN A 96 6.68 -9.07 30.93
CA ASN A 96 7.52 -8.27 31.82
C ASN A 96 6.70 -7.52 32.90
N THR A 97 5.46 -7.11 32.59
CA THR A 97 4.53 -6.59 33.60
C THR A 97 4.06 -7.65 34.59
N GLU A 98 3.90 -8.90 34.15
CA GLU A 98 3.52 -10.02 35.02
C GLU A 98 4.61 -10.36 36.05
N TRP A 99 5.89 -10.27 35.65
CA TRP A 99 7.04 -10.42 36.56
C TRP A 99 7.25 -9.24 37.51
N LEU A 100 6.89 -8.01 37.13
CA LEU A 100 7.01 -6.82 38.00
C LEU A 100 5.94 -6.75 39.10
N HIS A 101 4.87 -7.54 38.98
CA HIS A 101 3.76 -7.61 39.92
C HIS A 101 3.74 -8.90 40.78
N SER A 102 4.78 -9.74 40.70
CA SER A 102 5.03 -10.91 41.59
C SER A 102 6.24 -10.66 42.50
#